data_AF-A0AAV1V7D9-F1
#
_entry.id   AF-A0AAV1V7D9-F1
#
_cell.length_a   1.000
_cell.length_b   1.000
_cell.length_c   1.000
_cell.angle_alpha   90.00
_cell.angle_beta   90.00
_cell.angle_gamma   90.00
#
_symmetry.space_group_name_H-M   'P 1'
#
loop_
_entity.id
_entity.type
_entity.pdbx_description
1 polymer ?
#
loop_
_entity_poly.entity_id
_entity_poly.type
_entity_poly.pdbx_seq_one_letter_code
_entity_poly.pdbx_strand_id
1 'polypeptide(L)' 'MEIKNDRKTGMVTVRQTKFLKSVLTKFGMDNSKPVKTPQDPGLKLTKNMCDQECKCEDTMCNVPY' A
#
# COMPACT_ATOMS: atom_id res chain seq x y z
N MET A 1 -14.92 12.70 -3.06
CA MET A 1 -15.55 11.59 -2.33
C MET A 1 -16.66 11.05 -3.21
N GLU A 2 -16.79 9.75 -3.32
CA GLU A 2 -17.74 9.06 -4.18
C GLU A 2 -18.52 8.08 -3.30
N ILE A 3 -19.85 8.14 -3.34
CA ILE A 3 -20.71 7.26 -2.55
C ILE A 3 -21.55 6.45 -3.54
N LYS A 4 -21.42 5.14 -3.49
CA LYS A 4 -22.22 4.21 -4.29
C LYS A 4 -23.12 3.42 -3.35
N ASN A 5 -24.42 3.49 -3.60
CA ASN A 5 -25.40 2.69 -2.88
C ASN A 5 -25.89 1.56 -3.79
N ASP A 6 -25.65 0.32 -3.40
CA ASP A 6 -26.20 -0.86 -4.05
C ASP A 6 -27.50 -1.27 -3.35
N ARG A 7 -28.63 -0.90 -3.96
CA ARG A 7 -29.97 -1.18 -3.42
C ARG A 7 -30.33 -2.67 -3.45
N LYS A 8 -29.66 -3.49 -4.25
CA LYS A 8 -29.95 -4.93 -4.33
C LYS A 8 -29.33 -5.69 -3.15
N THR A 9 -28.15 -5.27 -2.74
CA THR A 9 -27.40 -5.89 -1.64
C THR A 9 -27.56 -5.12 -0.32
N GLY A 10 -28.11 -3.91 -0.36
CA GLY A 10 -28.20 -3.00 0.80
C GLY A 10 -26.86 -2.37 1.17
N MET A 11 -25.83 -2.52 0.33
CA MET A 11 -24.47 -2.10 0.66
C MET A 11 -24.22 -0.65 0.21
N VAL A 12 -23.66 0.16 1.11
CA VAL A 12 -23.15 1.50 0.79
C VAL A 12 -21.63 1.46 0.78
N THR A 13 -21.04 1.79 -0.36
CA THR A 13 -19.59 1.92 -0.52
C THR A 13 -19.20 3.39 -0.60
N VAL A 14 -18.26 3.80 0.25
CA VAL A 14 -17.66 5.14 0.19
C VAL A 14 -16.24 5.01 -0.34
N ARG A 15 -15.92 5.76 -1.40
CA ARG A 15 -14.57 5.82 -1.99
C ARG A 15 -14.02 7.24 -1.89
N GLN A 16 -12.81 7.36 -1.36
CA GLN A 16 -12.09 8.62 -1.23
C GLN A 16 -10.80 8.61 -2.07
N THR A 17 -10.95 8.35 -3.36
CA THR A 17 -9.86 8.26 -4.35
C THR A 17 -8.96 9.50 -4.37
N LYS A 18 -9.55 10.69 -4.32
CA LYS A 18 -8.80 11.98 -4.29
C LYS A 18 -7.94 12.14 -3.03
N PHE A 19 -8.48 11.78 -1.86
CA PHE A 19 -7.75 11.86 -0.60
C PHE A 19 -6.57 10.90 -0.61
N LEU A 20 -6.80 9.64 -0.99
CA LEU A 20 -5.75 8.63 -1.13
C LEU A 20 -4.62 9.11 -2.04
N LYS A 21 -4.95 9.61 -3.24
CA LYS A 21 -3.94 10.14 -4.18
C LYS A 21 -3.15 11.30 -3.58
N SER A 22 -3.81 12.24 -2.89
CA SER A 22 -3.11 13.37 -2.27
C SER A 22 -2.11 12.93 -1.18
N VAL A 23 -2.46 11.90 -0.41
CA VAL A 23 -1.57 11.32 0.60
C VAL A 23 -0.39 10.62 -0.07
N LEU A 24 -0.63 9.78 -1.07
CA LEU A 24 0.43 9.08 -1.81
C LEU A 24 1.42 10.07 -2.44
N THR A 25 0.93 11.10 -3.13
CA THR A 25 1.79 12.14 -3.72
C THR A 25 2.58 12.90 -2.66
N LYS A 26 1.99 13.22 -1.51
CA LYS A 26 2.69 13.93 -0.41
C LYS A 26 3.92 13.16 0.09
N PHE A 27 3.88 11.82 0.04
CA PHE A 27 4.98 10.96 0.48
C PHE A 27 5.81 10.38 -0.69
N GLY A 28 5.60 10.84 -1.94
CA GLY A 28 6.33 10.34 -3.11
C GLY A 28 6.01 8.89 -3.47
N MET A 29 4.80 8.43 -3.15
CA MET A 29 4.33 7.05 -3.35
C MET A 29 3.30 6.94 -4.50
N ASP A 30 3.31 7.87 -5.45
CA ASP A 30 2.38 7.91 -6.58
C ASP A 30 2.43 6.65 -7.47
N ASN A 31 3.60 6.01 -7.56
CA ASN A 31 3.81 4.77 -8.33
C ASN A 31 3.85 3.49 -7.46
N SER A 32 3.48 3.57 -6.18
CA SER A 32 3.51 2.38 -5.31
C SER A 32 2.46 1.36 -5.75
N LYS A 33 2.88 0.12 -6.01
CA LYS A 33 1.94 -0.97 -6.30
C LYS A 33 1.20 -1.41 -5.03
N PRO A 34 -0.14 -1.49 -5.04
CA PRO A 34 -0.91 -1.92 -3.89
C PRO A 34 -0.68 -3.41 -3.61
N VAL A 35 -0.29 -3.74 -2.38
CA VAL A 35 -0.17 -5.11 -1.89
C VAL A 35 -1.47 -5.55 -1.20
N LYS A 36 -1.87 -6.80 -1.38
CA LYS A 36 -3.11 -7.36 -0.78
C LYS A 36 -3.03 -7.47 0.74
N THR A 37 -1.82 -7.57 1.28
CA THR A 37 -1.51 -7.68 2.71
C THR A 37 -0.80 -6.40 3.12
N PRO A 38 -1.51 -5.43 3.73
CA PRO A 38 -0.89 -4.26 4.32
C PRO A 38 0.14 -4.70 5.37
N GLN A 39 1.26 -3.98 5.43
CA GLN A 39 2.21 -4.15 6.54
C GLN A 39 1.52 -3.78 7.87
N ASP A 40 1.84 -4.51 8.93
CA ASP A 40 1.35 -4.20 10.27
C ASP A 40 1.76 -2.76 10.68
N PRO A 41 0.83 -1.88 11.07
CA PRO A 41 1.14 -0.49 11.42
C PRO A 41 2.12 -0.31 12.58
N GLY A 42 2.23 -1.31 13.47
CA GLY A 42 3.16 -1.30 14.61
C GLY A 42 4.58 -1.77 14.25
N LEU A 43 4.74 -2.41 13.09
CA LEU A 43 6.00 -2.98 12.66
C LEU A 43 6.93 -1.92 12.06
N LYS A 44 7.90 -1.47 12.86
CA LYS A 44 9.02 -0.64 12.39
C LYS A 44 10.19 -1.53 11.97
N LEU A 45 10.39 -1.67 10.67
CA LEU A 45 11.56 -2.34 10.13
C LEU A 45 12.80 -1.44 10.33
N THR A 46 13.85 -2.00 10.94
CA THR A 46 15.14 -1.31 11.09
C THR A 46 16.19 -2.05 10.27
N LYS A 47 17.26 -1.36 9.85
CA LYS A 47 18.33 -1.98 9.04
C LYS A 47 19.00 -3.18 9.74
N ASN A 48 18.96 -3.22 11.07
CA ASN A 48 19.53 -4.32 11.86
C ASN A 48 18.68 -5.60 11.84
N MET A 49 17.42 -5.50 11.37
CA MET A 49 16.54 -6.66 11.14
C MET A 49 16.79 -7.32 9.78
N CYS A 50 17.67 -6.74 8.96
CA CYS A 50 18.15 -7.34 7.73
C CYS A 50 19.30 -8.29 8.07
N ASP A 51 19.21 -9.55 7.65
CA ASP A 51 20.34 -10.48 7.78
C ASP A 51 21.57 -9.86 7.09
N GLN A 52 22.75 -9.94 7.72
CA GLN A 52 23.97 -9.28 7.23
C GLN A 52 24.42 -9.81 5.85
N GLU A 53 23.94 -10.99 5.45
CA GLU A 53 24.15 -11.59 4.14
C GLU A 53 22.96 -11.37 3.16
N CYS A 54 22.02 -10.48 3.47
CA CYS A 54 20.86 -10.29 2.60
C CYS A 54 21.28 -9.67 1.26
N LYS A 55 21.22 -10.48 0.19
CA LYS A 55 21.18 -10.03 -1.21
C LYS A 55 19.80 -9.47 -1.54
N CYS A 56 19.38 -8.50 -0.74
CA CYS A 56 18.07 -7.85 -0.84
C CYS A 56 17.92 -7.14 -2.20
N GLU A 57 19.01 -6.60 -2.76
CA GLU A 57 19.00 -5.97 -4.09
C GLU A 57 18.73 -6.99 -5.22
N ASP A 58 19.39 -8.15 -5.20
CA ASP A 58 19.21 -9.20 -6.23
C ASP A 58 17.81 -9.85 -6.18
N THR A 59 17.22 -9.95 -4.98
CA THR A 59 15.90 -10.57 -4.77
C THR A 59 14.76 -9.60 -5.07
N MET A 60 14.93 -8.30 -4.83
CA MET A 60 13.92 -7.28 -5.10
C MET A 60 13.76 -6.97 -6.60
N CYS A 61 14.78 -7.19 -7.43
CA CYS A 61 14.68 -7.00 -8.89
C CYS A 61 13.66 -7.93 -9.56
N ASN A 62 13.44 -9.15 -9.02
CA ASN A 62 12.53 -10.14 -9.58
C ASN A 62 11.10 -10.05 -9.03
N VAL A 63 10.89 -9.23 -8.00
CA VAL A 63 9.57 -8.96 -7.44
C VAL A 63 9.00 -7.75 -8.19
N PRO A 64 7.84 -7.86 -8.83
CA PRO A 64 7.33 -6.80 -9.68
C PRO A 64 6.76 -5.65 -8.83
N TYR A 65 7.61 -4.78 -8.30
CA TYR A 65 7.27 -3.50 -7.64
C TYR A 65 6.96 -2.37 -8.60
#